data_AF-A0AAU5G2H6-F1
#
_entry.id   AF-A0AAU5G2H6-F1
#
_cell.length_a   1.000
_cell.length_b   1.000
_cell.length_c   1.000
_cell.angle_alpha   90.00
_cell.angle_beta   90.00
_cell.angle_gamma   90.00
#
_symmetry.space_group_name_H-M   'P 1'
#
loop_
_entity.id
_entity.type
_entity.pdbx_description
1 polymer ?
#
loop_
_entity_poly.entity_id
_entity_poly.type
_entity_poly.pdbx_seq_one_letter_code
_entity_poly.pdbx_strand_id
1 'polypeptide(L)'
;MNHMEISTSTTAATPLQKRFGLATAIVVSATVLMSAPYASAETEATSPKPVVTDVKTLASFDFTAGDSPENITANPDNSLTVSMLGSVAGKRPALVRIDPSGRSKVIVAGQQGDTFTGNTRDRKGVIYYNVASSDASRAGVWKLPPGGTPRRVAALPTDGLPNGLALDPTGRTL
;
A
#
# COMPACT_ATOMS: atom_id res chain seq x y z
N MET A 1 71.03 17.78 -27.17
CA MET A 1 70.96 17.07 -28.47
C MET A 1 69.64 17.44 -29.14
N ASN A 2 69.76 18.09 -30.29
CA ASN A 2 68.84 18.26 -31.44
C ASN A 2 67.31 18.26 -31.26
N HIS A 3 66.72 19.39 -31.70
CA HIS A 3 65.43 19.63 -32.36
C HIS A 3 64.44 18.47 -32.56
N MET A 4 63.15 18.73 -32.32
CA MET A 4 62.09 18.67 -33.37
C MET A 4 60.77 19.28 -32.85
N GLU A 5 60.20 20.20 -33.62
CA GLU A 5 58.82 20.72 -33.51
C GLU A 5 57.83 19.76 -34.22
N ILE A 6 56.54 20.15 -34.34
CA ILE A 6 55.41 19.59 -35.12
C ILE A 6 54.30 19.08 -34.18
N SER A 7 53.22 19.83 -33.96
CA SER A 7 52.06 20.12 -34.85
C SER A 7 51.03 19.00 -34.90
N THR A 8 49.79 19.40 -34.63
CA THR A 8 48.56 18.60 -34.60
C THR A 8 48.08 18.21 -36.01
N SER A 9 47.37 17.09 -36.11
CA SER A 9 46.54 16.76 -37.27
C SER A 9 45.36 15.86 -36.88
N THR A 10 44.15 16.32 -37.21
CA THR A 10 42.88 15.56 -37.18
C THR A 10 42.58 15.07 -38.60
N THR A 11 42.00 13.87 -38.79
CA THR A 11 40.90 13.53 -39.75
C THR A 11 40.49 12.04 -39.65
N ALA A 12 39.20 11.77 -39.83
CA ALA A 12 38.46 10.50 -39.66
C ALA A 12 38.42 9.59 -40.92
N ALA A 13 38.03 8.30 -40.75
CA ALA A 13 36.92 7.61 -41.48
C ALA A 13 36.93 6.04 -41.45
N THR A 14 35.77 5.47 -41.05
CA THR A 14 35.04 4.22 -41.47
C THR A 14 35.61 2.78 -41.27
N PRO A 15 34.80 1.81 -40.73
CA PRO A 15 35.12 0.38 -40.76
C PRO A 15 34.39 -0.43 -41.88
N LEU A 16 35.05 -1.52 -42.28
CA LEU A 16 34.83 -2.40 -43.44
C LEU A 16 34.01 -3.68 -43.12
N GLN A 17 33.08 -4.04 -44.00
CA GLN A 17 32.29 -5.29 -43.97
C GLN A 17 33.06 -6.52 -44.47
N LYS A 18 32.67 -7.73 -44.01
CA LYS A 18 32.98 -9.01 -44.68
C LYS A 18 31.72 -9.86 -44.94
N ARG A 19 31.73 -10.41 -46.16
CA ARG A 19 30.77 -11.18 -47.01
C ARG A 19 30.86 -12.70 -46.73
N PHE A 20 30.08 -13.69 -47.22
CA PHE A 20 28.79 -13.91 -47.93
C PHE A 20 28.57 -15.46 -47.93
N GLY A 21 27.33 -15.95 -48.10
CA GLY A 21 27.04 -17.33 -48.53
C GLY A 21 25.56 -17.72 -48.56
N LEU A 22 24.93 -17.63 -49.74
CA LEU A 22 23.57 -18.07 -50.14
C LEU A 22 23.45 -19.62 -50.17
N ALA A 23 22.30 -20.32 -50.26
CA ALA A 23 20.87 -20.08 -50.59
C ALA A 23 20.02 -21.26 -50.03
N THR A 24 18.69 -21.13 -49.92
CA THR A 24 17.66 -21.94 -50.64
C THR A 24 16.26 -21.42 -50.25
N ALA A 25 15.39 -21.25 -51.26
CA ALA A 25 14.05 -20.66 -51.18
C ALA A 25 12.96 -21.65 -50.73
N ILE A 26 11.91 -21.17 -50.05
CA ILE A 26 10.57 -21.80 -50.03
C ILE A 26 9.50 -20.72 -50.19
N VAL A 27 8.63 -20.96 -51.17
CA VAL A 27 7.40 -20.24 -51.55
C VAL A 27 6.29 -20.52 -50.53
N VAL A 28 5.58 -19.51 -50.00
CA VAL A 28 4.19 -19.67 -49.52
C VAL A 28 3.37 -18.37 -49.69
N SER A 29 2.38 -18.48 -50.57
CA SER A 29 1.03 -17.87 -50.63
C SER A 29 0.74 -16.49 -50.04
N ALA A 30 0.26 -15.58 -50.91
CA ALA A 30 -0.56 -14.44 -50.51
C ALA A 30 -1.91 -14.94 -49.94
N THR A 31 -2.09 -14.84 -48.64
CA THR A 31 -3.39 -15.02 -47.98
C THR A 31 -4.24 -13.77 -48.18
N VAL A 32 -5.41 -13.96 -48.80
CA VAL A 32 -6.47 -12.95 -48.86
C VAL A 32 -6.90 -12.63 -47.42
N LEU A 33 -6.80 -11.37 -47.01
CA LEU A 33 -7.40 -10.88 -45.77
C LEU A 33 -8.93 -10.87 -45.94
N MET A 34 -9.59 -11.97 -45.56
CA MET A 34 -11.02 -11.94 -45.30
C MET A 34 -11.25 -11.07 -44.06
N SER A 35 -11.91 -9.93 -44.24
CA SER A 35 -12.52 -9.19 -43.12
C SER A 35 -13.48 -10.11 -42.38
N ALA A 36 -13.10 -10.54 -41.18
CA ALA A 36 -14.00 -11.22 -40.27
C ALA A 36 -14.69 -10.15 -39.40
N PRO A 37 -16.02 -9.99 -39.47
CA PRO A 37 -16.74 -9.20 -38.48
C PRO A 37 -16.94 -10.07 -37.25
N TYR A 38 -16.06 -9.94 -36.26
CA TYR A 38 -16.36 -10.40 -34.90
C TYR A 38 -16.02 -9.30 -33.92
N ALA A 39 -16.75 -8.19 -34.01
CA ALA A 39 -17.13 -7.50 -32.79
C ALA A 39 -18.17 -8.40 -32.12
N SER A 40 -17.71 -9.34 -31.29
CA SER A 40 -18.59 -9.87 -30.26
C SER A 40 -18.86 -8.68 -29.36
N ALA A 41 -20.03 -8.04 -29.53
CA ALA A 41 -20.59 -7.24 -28.47
C ALA A 41 -20.77 -8.24 -27.32
N GLU A 42 -19.80 -8.28 -26.41
CA GLU A 42 -20.08 -8.73 -25.06
C GLU A 42 -21.25 -7.85 -24.63
N THR A 43 -22.43 -8.45 -24.65
CA THR A 43 -23.52 -7.94 -23.84
C THR A 43 -22.94 -8.03 -22.45
N GLU A 44 -22.46 -6.92 -21.89
CA GLU A 44 -22.20 -6.84 -20.45
C GLU A 44 -23.46 -7.40 -19.83
N ALA A 45 -23.38 -8.62 -19.32
CA ALA A 45 -24.42 -9.14 -18.49
C ALA A 45 -24.45 -8.16 -17.34
N THR A 46 -25.45 -7.26 -17.33
CA THR A 46 -25.72 -6.33 -16.26
C THR A 46 -26.00 -7.18 -15.04
N SER A 47 -24.94 -7.62 -14.39
CA SER A 47 -25.01 -8.26 -13.09
C SER A 47 -25.68 -7.23 -12.21
N PRO A 48 -26.79 -7.57 -11.53
CA PRO A 48 -27.45 -6.65 -10.64
C PRO A 48 -26.39 -6.03 -9.73
N LYS A 49 -26.23 -4.70 -9.80
CA LYS A 49 -25.30 -4.03 -8.92
C LYS A 49 -25.76 -4.30 -7.48
N PRO A 50 -24.86 -4.68 -6.56
CA PRO A 50 -25.24 -4.87 -5.17
C PRO A 50 -25.95 -3.59 -4.67
N VAL A 51 -27.19 -3.74 -4.22
CA VAL A 51 -27.92 -2.64 -3.59
C VAL A 51 -27.54 -2.66 -2.11
N VAL A 52 -27.02 -1.54 -1.62
CA VAL A 52 -26.76 -1.37 -0.18
C VAL A 52 -28.08 -1.02 0.49
N THR A 53 -28.67 -1.97 1.21
CA THR A 53 -29.82 -1.78 2.08
C THR A 53 -29.38 -1.84 3.55
N ASP A 54 -30.26 -1.42 4.47
CA ASP A 54 -30.06 -1.62 5.92
C ASP A 54 -28.82 -0.92 6.52
N VAL A 55 -28.48 0.26 6.00
CA VAL A 55 -27.42 1.10 6.56
C VAL A 55 -27.76 1.49 7.99
N LYS A 56 -26.83 1.24 8.91
CA LYS A 56 -26.93 1.62 10.32
C LYS A 56 -25.68 2.36 10.78
N THR A 57 -25.87 3.35 11.65
CA THR A 57 -24.78 3.98 12.39
C THR A 57 -24.42 3.07 13.58
N LEU A 58 -23.23 2.49 13.56
CA LEU A 58 -22.76 1.63 14.64
C LEU A 58 -22.17 2.42 15.81
N ALA A 59 -21.46 3.51 15.51
CA ALA A 59 -20.86 4.40 16.48
C ALA A 59 -20.84 5.83 15.93
N SER A 60 -20.96 6.81 16.83
CA SER A 60 -20.80 8.23 16.54
C SER A 60 -19.57 8.74 17.28
N PHE A 61 -18.81 9.62 16.63
CA PHE A 61 -17.61 10.23 17.20
C PHE A 61 -17.83 11.73 17.30
N ASP A 62 -17.43 12.31 18.43
CA ASP A 62 -17.52 13.74 18.69
C ASP A 62 -16.12 14.34 18.79
N PHE A 63 -15.75 15.12 17.77
CA PHE A 63 -14.46 15.80 17.73
C PHE A 63 -14.28 16.78 18.90
N THR A 64 -15.37 17.42 19.35
CA THR A 64 -15.33 18.34 20.50
C THR A 64 -15.13 17.60 21.83
N ALA A 65 -15.58 16.35 21.92
CA ALA A 65 -15.27 15.45 23.03
C ALA A 65 -13.84 14.88 22.96
N GLY A 66 -13.15 15.08 21.83
CA GLY A 66 -11.79 14.66 21.57
C GLY A 66 -11.67 13.36 20.80
N ASP A 67 -12.76 12.86 20.20
CA ASP A 67 -12.70 11.72 19.30
C ASP A 67 -12.02 12.13 17.98
N SER A 68 -11.12 11.29 17.49
CA SER A 68 -10.36 11.57 16.28
C SER A 68 -10.10 10.30 15.47
N PRO A 69 -11.16 9.66 14.94
CA PRO A 69 -11.02 8.43 14.15
C PRO A 69 -10.28 8.73 12.84
N GLU A 70 -9.32 7.88 12.47
CA GLU A 70 -8.54 8.08 11.24
C GLU A 70 -8.50 6.85 10.33
N ASN A 71 -8.34 5.65 10.88
CA ASN A 71 -8.35 4.42 10.09
C ASN A 71 -9.30 3.37 10.66
N ILE A 72 -9.81 2.49 9.81
CA ILE A 72 -10.77 1.45 10.17
C ILE A 72 -10.43 0.13 9.47
N THR A 73 -10.45 -0.96 10.24
CA THR A 73 -10.37 -2.32 9.72
C THR A 73 -11.57 -3.13 10.20
N ALA A 74 -12.27 -3.77 9.27
CA ALA A 74 -13.33 -4.73 9.59
C ALA A 74 -12.74 -6.07 10.04
N ASN A 75 -13.33 -6.66 11.08
CA ASN A 75 -12.94 -7.96 11.61
C ASN A 75 -13.93 -9.06 11.20
N PRO A 76 -13.52 -10.34 11.17
CA PRO A 76 -14.39 -11.47 10.84
C PRO A 76 -15.58 -11.67 11.78
N ASP A 77 -15.54 -11.13 13.00
CA ASP A 77 -16.64 -11.18 13.97
C ASP A 77 -17.57 -9.96 13.85
N ASN A 78 -17.53 -9.26 12.71
CA ASN A 78 -18.28 -8.04 12.41
C ASN A 78 -17.96 -6.85 13.33
N SER A 79 -16.93 -6.94 14.17
CA SER A 79 -16.42 -5.78 14.91
C SER A 79 -15.50 -4.93 14.04
N LEU A 80 -15.28 -3.69 14.46
CA LEU A 80 -14.38 -2.75 13.79
C LEU A 80 -13.18 -2.49 14.69
N THR A 81 -12.00 -2.37 14.11
CA THR A 81 -10.81 -1.80 14.77
C THR A 81 -10.61 -0.40 14.20
N VAL A 82 -10.64 0.61 15.06
CA VAL A 82 -10.52 2.01 14.70
C VAL A 82 -9.28 2.60 15.35
N SER A 83 -8.47 3.30 14.57
CA SER A 83 -7.37 4.13 15.09
C SER A 83 -7.88 5.50 15.47
N MET A 84 -7.58 5.94 16.68
CA MET A 84 -7.81 7.30 17.17
C MET A 84 -6.48 8.05 17.20
N LEU A 85 -6.42 9.19 16.51
CA LEU A 85 -5.20 9.99 16.34
C LEU A 85 -4.65 10.54 17.66
N GLY A 86 -5.54 10.89 18.60
CA GLY A 86 -5.16 11.41 19.92
C GLY A 86 -4.63 12.84 19.88
N SER A 87 -3.40 13.05 19.39
CA SER A 87 -2.67 14.33 19.49
C SER A 87 -3.43 15.51 18.90
N VAL A 88 -4.06 15.33 17.73
CA VAL A 88 -4.88 16.35 17.04
C VAL A 88 -6.08 16.81 17.86
N ALA A 89 -6.53 15.97 18.79
CA ALA A 89 -7.67 16.20 19.67
C ALA A 89 -7.25 16.42 21.13
N GLY A 90 -5.95 16.59 21.40
CA GLY A 90 -5.39 16.79 22.74
C GLY A 90 -5.49 15.56 23.65
N LYS A 91 -5.76 14.36 23.11
CA LYS A 91 -5.87 13.09 23.85
C LYS A 91 -4.67 12.19 23.57
N ARG A 92 -4.54 11.11 24.34
CA ARG A 92 -3.68 9.98 23.96
C ARG A 92 -4.32 9.26 22.77
N PRO A 93 -3.53 8.80 21.77
CA PRO A 93 -4.07 7.97 20.71
C PRO A 93 -4.49 6.62 21.27
N ALA A 94 -5.39 5.95 20.56
CA ALA A 94 -5.87 4.64 20.95
C ALA A 94 -6.22 3.78 19.75
N LEU A 95 -6.05 2.46 19.88
CA LEU A 95 -6.79 1.51 19.05
C LEU A 95 -8.06 1.14 19.82
N VAL A 96 -9.20 1.29 19.15
CA VAL A 96 -10.52 1.01 19.70
C VAL A 96 -11.14 -0.15 18.93
N ARG A 97 -11.69 -1.13 19.64
CA ARG A 97 -12.56 -2.16 19.07
C ARG A 97 -14.02 -1.79 19.30
N ILE A 98 -14.82 -1.82 18.26
CA ILE A 98 -16.26 -1.51 18.30
C ILE A 98 -17.02 -2.77 17.93
N ASP A 99 -17.85 -3.29 18.84
CA ASP A 99 -18.64 -4.49 18.59
C ASP A 99 -19.89 -4.20 17.72
N PRO A 100 -20.57 -5.23 17.17
CA PRO A 100 -21.77 -5.02 16.32
C PRO A 100 -22.97 -4.36 17.01
N SER A 101 -22.94 -4.18 18.33
CA SER A 101 -23.93 -3.42 19.11
C SER A 101 -23.56 -1.95 19.31
N GLY A 102 -22.35 -1.55 18.88
CA GLY A 102 -21.85 -0.17 18.98
C GLY A 102 -20.99 0.09 20.20
N ARG A 103 -20.80 -0.89 21.09
CA ARG A 103 -19.97 -0.70 22.28
C ARG A 103 -18.50 -0.69 21.89
N SER A 104 -17.79 0.29 22.44
CA SER A 104 -16.38 0.52 22.18
C SER A 104 -15.51 0.08 23.35
N LYS A 105 -14.34 -0.47 23.05
CA LYS A 105 -13.30 -0.83 24.02
C LYS A 105 -11.94 -0.41 23.50
N VAL A 106 -11.18 0.32 24.31
CA VAL A 106 -9.77 0.58 24.04
C VAL A 106 -8.98 -0.73 24.16
N ILE A 107 -8.31 -1.14 23.09
CA ILE A 107 -7.46 -2.34 23.05
C ILE A 107 -5.97 -2.01 23.06
N VAL A 108 -5.60 -0.78 22.70
CA VAL A 108 -4.26 -0.19 22.91
C VAL A 108 -4.44 1.26 23.28
N ALA A 109 -3.75 1.71 24.33
CA ALA A 109 -3.59 3.13 24.65
C ALA A 109 -2.14 3.54 24.34
N GLY A 110 -1.96 4.60 23.55
CA GLY A 110 -0.63 5.16 23.27
C GLY A 110 -0.20 6.19 24.31
N GLN A 111 0.96 6.82 24.10
CA GLN A 111 1.46 7.87 24.98
C GLN A 111 0.94 9.25 24.57
N GLN A 112 0.96 10.20 25.51
CA GLN A 112 0.59 11.58 25.19
C GLN A 112 1.54 12.14 24.13
N GLY A 113 0.99 12.78 23.10
CA GLY A 113 1.76 13.35 21.98
C GLY A 113 2.07 12.37 20.84
N ASP A 114 1.83 11.07 21.02
CA ASP A 114 1.88 10.11 19.92
C ASP A 114 0.64 10.23 19.02
N THR A 115 0.71 9.62 17.84
CA THR A 115 -0.41 9.50 16.90
C THR A 115 -0.52 8.09 16.35
N PHE A 116 -1.72 7.51 16.39
CA PHE A 116 -2.01 6.23 15.71
C PHE A 116 -2.76 6.50 14.41
N THR A 117 -2.26 5.95 13.31
CA THR A 117 -2.83 6.14 11.96
C THR A 117 -3.29 4.80 11.38
N GLY A 118 -2.80 4.38 10.21
CA GLY A 118 -3.17 3.14 9.55
C GLY A 118 -3.09 1.91 10.47
N ASN A 119 -4.13 1.07 10.40
CA ASN A 119 -4.14 -0.23 11.02
C ASN A 119 -4.60 -1.30 10.01
N THR A 120 -4.18 -2.54 10.23
CA THR A 120 -4.62 -3.70 9.47
C THR A 120 -4.54 -4.96 10.34
N ARG A 121 -5.01 -6.11 9.85
CA ARG A 121 -4.88 -7.39 10.56
C ARG A 121 -4.54 -8.54 9.63
N ASP A 122 -3.78 -9.50 10.16
CA ASP A 122 -3.57 -10.78 9.49
C ASP A 122 -4.74 -11.76 9.70
N ARG A 123 -4.71 -12.93 9.06
CA ARG A 123 -5.75 -13.97 9.22
C ARG A 123 -5.82 -14.55 10.63
N LYS A 124 -4.72 -14.50 11.39
CA LYS A 124 -4.63 -14.99 12.78
C LYS A 124 -5.13 -13.96 13.80
N GLY A 125 -5.49 -12.76 13.36
CA GLY A 125 -6.01 -11.68 14.20
C GLY A 125 -4.92 -10.83 14.86
N VAL A 126 -3.66 -10.93 14.41
CA VAL A 126 -2.64 -9.96 14.81
C VAL A 126 -2.98 -8.63 14.14
N ILE A 127 -3.11 -7.59 14.95
CA ILE A 127 -3.33 -6.22 14.48
C ILE A 127 -1.97 -5.57 14.28
N TYR A 128 -1.76 -4.94 13.14
CA TYR A 128 -0.61 -4.08 12.87
C TYR A 128 -1.10 -2.63 12.82
N TYR A 129 -0.30 -1.71 13.33
CA TYR A 129 -0.67 -0.29 13.34
C TYR A 129 0.55 0.60 13.36
N ASN A 130 0.38 1.80 12.81
CA ASN A 130 1.40 2.83 12.75
C ASN A 130 1.38 3.70 14.01
N VAL A 131 2.56 4.07 14.50
CA VAL A 131 2.76 5.02 15.59
C VAL A 131 3.71 6.11 15.10
N ALA A 132 3.19 7.33 14.92
CA ALA A 132 4.03 8.51 14.78
C ALA A 132 4.32 9.08 16.17
N SER A 133 5.58 9.40 16.44
CA SER A 133 6.03 9.89 17.74
C SER A 133 7.31 10.69 17.56
N SER A 134 7.51 11.73 18.38
CA SER A 134 8.80 12.41 18.52
C SER A 134 9.82 11.56 19.27
N ASP A 135 9.39 10.49 19.96
CA ASP A 135 10.27 9.53 20.61
C ASP A 135 10.68 8.42 19.64
N ALA A 136 11.97 8.38 19.29
CA ALA A 136 12.54 7.39 18.40
C ALA A 136 12.43 5.93 18.90
N SER A 137 12.17 5.71 20.20
CA SER A 137 11.88 4.38 20.74
C SER A 137 10.44 3.91 20.46
N ARG A 138 9.54 4.85 20.16
CA ARG A 138 8.11 4.58 19.91
C ARG A 138 7.71 4.72 18.45
N ALA A 139 8.31 5.66 17.72
CA ALA A 139 8.05 5.85 16.29
C ALA A 139 8.28 4.54 15.52
N GLY A 140 7.27 4.10 14.78
CA GLY A 140 7.35 2.82 14.11
C GLY A 140 6.04 2.15 13.73
N VAL A 141 6.20 0.96 13.16
CA VAL A 141 5.12 -0.01 12.99
C VAL A 141 5.10 -0.94 14.20
N TRP A 142 3.91 -1.17 14.74
CA TRP A 142 3.67 -2.03 15.89
C TRP A 142 2.74 -3.18 15.53
N LYS A 143 2.81 -4.25 16.32
CA LYS A 143 1.84 -5.34 16.28
C LYS A 143 1.28 -5.69 17.64
N LEU A 144 0.00 -6.03 17.68
CA LEU A 144 -0.74 -6.54 18.83
C LEU A 144 -1.27 -7.94 18.49
N PRO A 145 -0.74 -9.02 19.08
CA PRO A 145 -1.36 -10.34 18.97
C PRO A 145 -2.68 -10.41 19.72
N PRO A 146 -3.58 -11.34 19.34
CA PRO A 146 -4.76 -11.65 20.14
C PRO A 146 -4.38 -11.98 21.59
N GLY A 147 -4.95 -11.23 22.55
CA GLY A 147 -4.70 -11.42 23.99
C GLY A 147 -3.28 -11.08 24.47
N GLY A 148 -2.42 -10.59 23.58
CA GLY A 148 -1.03 -10.26 23.89
C GLY A 148 -0.82 -8.77 24.17
N THR A 149 0.44 -8.37 24.27
CA THR A 149 0.87 -6.98 24.40
C THR A 149 1.41 -6.42 23.09
N PRO A 150 1.27 -5.10 22.86
CA PRO A 150 1.87 -4.46 21.69
C PRO A 150 3.40 -4.56 21.68
N ARG A 151 3.98 -4.76 20.50
CA ARG A 151 5.42 -4.69 20.28
C ARG A 151 5.77 -4.05 18.95
N ARG A 152 6.83 -3.25 18.93
CA ARG A 152 7.36 -2.63 17.72
C ARG A 152 7.99 -3.69 16.80
N VAL A 153 7.71 -3.61 15.51
CA VAL A 153 8.24 -4.52 14.48
C VAL A 153 9.13 -3.81 13.48
N ALA A 154 8.97 -2.50 13.32
CA ALA A 154 9.87 -1.65 12.56
C ALA A 154 9.98 -0.29 13.26
N ALA A 155 11.20 0.23 13.40
CA ALA A 155 11.40 1.63 13.76
C ALA A 155 11.22 2.49 12.50
N LEU A 156 10.58 3.63 12.64
CA LEU A 156 10.43 4.62 11.57
C LEU A 156 11.04 5.96 12.01
N PRO A 157 11.42 6.83 11.06
CA PRO A 157 11.90 8.18 11.38
C PRO A 157 10.87 8.97 12.20
N THR A 158 11.35 9.80 13.14
CA THR A 158 10.51 10.60 14.05
C THR A 158 9.90 11.84 13.42
N ASP A 159 10.38 12.22 12.24
CA ASP A 159 9.90 13.34 11.42
C ASP A 159 8.89 12.90 10.34
N GLY A 160 8.54 11.60 10.32
CA GLY A 160 7.53 11.04 9.43
C GLY A 160 6.14 10.94 10.07
N LEU A 161 5.12 10.97 9.21
CA LEU A 161 3.75 10.62 9.56
C LEU A 161 3.31 9.45 8.67
N PRO A 162 3.68 8.19 9.01
CA PRO A 162 3.14 7.04 8.31
C PRO A 162 1.62 7.08 8.40
N ASN A 163 0.93 6.92 7.27
CA ASN A 163 -0.53 7.04 7.18
C ASN A 163 -1.13 5.64 7.00
N GLY A 164 -1.57 5.27 5.80
CA GLY A 164 -2.17 3.98 5.51
C GLY A 164 -1.23 2.80 5.79
N LEU A 165 -1.83 1.65 6.11
CA LEU A 165 -1.13 0.40 6.32
C LEU A 165 -1.92 -0.73 5.66
N ALA A 166 -1.26 -1.56 4.87
CA ALA A 166 -1.88 -2.72 4.25
C ALA A 166 -1.08 -3.97 4.59
N LEU A 167 -1.65 -5.14 4.32
CA LEU A 167 -0.93 -6.40 4.47
C LEU A 167 -1.13 -7.21 3.19
N ASP A 168 -0.03 -7.72 2.64
CA ASP A 168 -0.07 -8.68 1.55
C ASP A 168 -0.93 -9.90 1.98
N PRO A 169 -1.81 -10.44 1.11
CA PRO A 169 -2.68 -11.56 1.48
C PRO A 169 -1.96 -12.83 1.97
N THR A 170 -0.70 -13.01 1.55
CA THR A 170 0.21 -14.08 2.00
C THR A 170 0.91 -13.77 3.32
N GLY A 171 0.75 -12.55 3.84
CA GLY A 171 1.24 -12.10 5.15
C GLY A 171 2.74 -11.83 5.19
N ARG A 172 3.39 -11.67 4.03
CA ARG A 172 4.85 -11.52 3.92
C ARG A 172 5.33 -10.08 3.91
N THR A 173 4.46 -9.15 3.52
CA THR A 173 4.77 -7.73 3.34
C THR A 173 3.67 -6.89 3.97
N LEU A 174 4.08 -5.79 4.59
CA LEU A 174 3.26 -4.80 5.25
C LEU A 174 3.56 -3.42 4.63
#